data_AF-A0A6M5YI79-F1
#
_entry.id   AF-A0A6M5YI79-F1
#
_cell.length_a   1.000
_cell.length_b   1.000
_cell.length_c   1.000
_cell.angle_alpha   90.00
_cell.angle_beta   90.00
_cell.angle_gamma   90.00
#
_symmetry.space_group_name_H-M   'P 1'
#
loop_
_entity.id
_entity.type
_entity.pdbx_description
1 polymer ?
#
loop_
_entity_poly.entity_id
_entity_poly.type
_entity_poly.pdbx_seq_one_letter_code
_entity_poly.pdbx_strand_id
1 'polypeptide(L)' 'MDGTTAAVVWLMVDADGNYEVAKDADDLQAPAGTASRLVKLSVRVPTPKAVELVGTVSNEPAGGALVAG' A
#
# COMPACT_ATOMS: atom_id res chain seq x y z
N MET A 1 -21.73 -7.35 -4.05
CA MET A 1 -20.30 -7.56 -3.79
C MET A 1 -20.15 -7.79 -2.29
N ASP A 2 -19.34 -8.77 -1.86
CA ASP A 2 -19.25 -9.27 -0.48
C ASP A 2 -18.47 -8.35 0.49
N GLY A 3 -18.25 -7.09 0.11
CA GLY A 3 -17.49 -6.11 0.91
C GLY A 3 -15.98 -6.37 0.96
N THR A 4 -15.47 -7.29 0.15
CA THR A 4 -14.03 -7.57 0.04
C THR A 4 -13.48 -7.20 -1.33
N THR A 5 -12.19 -6.86 -1.38
CA THR A 5 -11.41 -6.67 -2.60
C THR A 5 -10.33 -7.76 -2.66
N ALA A 6 -10.10 -8.32 -3.84
CA ALA A 6 -9.01 -9.27 -4.06
C ALA A 6 -7.69 -8.52 -4.29
N ALA A 7 -6.66 -8.91 -3.55
CA ALA A 7 -5.28 -8.49 -3.75
C ALA A 7 -4.45 -9.71 -4.16
N VAL A 8 -3.47 -9.49 -5.03
CA VAL A 8 -2.47 -10.48 -5.38
C VAL A 8 -1.14 -9.97 -4.84
N VAL A 9 -0.43 -10.84 -4.12
CA VAL A 9 0.91 -10.58 -3.62
C VAL A 9 1.82 -11.76 -3.94
N TRP A 10 3.12 -11.51 -3.95
CA TRP A 10 4.15 -12.52 -4.03
C TRP A 10 4.83 -12.65 -2.68
N LEU A 11 5.03 -13.90 -2.25
CA LEU A 11 5.72 -14.26 -1.02
C LEU A 11 6.97 -15.05 -1.39
N MET A 12 8.13 -14.57 -0.98
CA MET A 12 9.37 -15.35 -0.98
C MET A 12 9.56 -15.93 0.42
N VAL A 13 9.88 -17.21 0.51
CA VAL A 13 10.26 -17.88 1.78
C VAL A 13 11.60 -18.57 1.58
N ASP A 14 12.53 -18.38 2.50
CA ASP A 14 13.84 -19.05 2.48
C ASP A 14 13.85 -20.35 3.29
N ALA A 15 14.97 -21.07 3.26
CA ALA A 15 15.16 -22.35 3.93
C ALA A 15 15.10 -22.25 5.46
N ASP A 16 15.36 -21.07 6.03
CA ASP A 16 15.33 -20.81 7.47
C ASP A 16 13.93 -20.37 7.94
N GLY A 17 13.01 -20.15 7.00
CA GLY A 17 11.64 -19.72 7.25
C GLY A 17 11.47 -18.20 7.32
N ASN A 18 12.49 -17.42 6.97
CA ASN A 18 12.33 -15.98 6.76
C ASN A 18 11.50 -15.75 5.50
N TYR A 19 10.78 -14.64 5.47
CA TYR A 19 9.92 -14.33 4.34
C TYR A 19 9.88 -12.83 4.02
N GLU A 20 9.59 -12.55 2.77
CA GLU A 20 9.39 -11.21 2.25
C GLU A 20 8.17 -11.19 1.32
N VAL A 21 7.40 -10.10 1.37
CA VAL A 21 6.16 -9.93 0.59
C VAL A 21 6.29 -8.70 -0.28
N ALA A 22 6.00 -8.86 -1.57
CA ALA A 22 5.94 -7.75 -2.52
C ALA A 22 4.69 -7.81 -3.38
N LYS A 23 4.37 -6.68 -4.01
CA LYS A 23 3.29 -6.60 -4.98
C LYS A 23 3.67 -7.32 -6.28
N ASP A 24 4.91 -7.14 -6.72
CA ASP A 24 5.43 -7.68 -7.96
C ASP A 24 6.54 -8.72 -7.67
N ALA A 25 6.63 -9.76 -8.50
CA ALA A 25 7.56 -10.87 -8.29
C ALA A 25 9.03 -10.43 -8.38
N ASP A 26 9.29 -9.46 -9.26
CA ASP A 26 10.64 -8.99 -9.60
C ASP A 26 11.25 -8.12 -8.50
N ASP A 27 10.41 -7.62 -7.56
CA ASP A 27 10.85 -6.89 -6.38
C ASP A 27 11.46 -7.83 -5.32
N LEU A 28 11.28 -9.15 -5.46
CA LEU A 28 11.79 -10.15 -4.51
C LEU A 28 13.05 -10.80 -5.06
N GLN A 29 14.15 -10.65 -4.32
CA GLN A 29 15.43 -11.26 -4.66
C GLN A 29 15.94 -12.13 -3.54
N ALA A 30 16.15 -13.40 -3.85
CA ALA A 30 16.76 -14.33 -2.93
C ALA A 30 18.22 -13.94 -2.66
N PRO A 31 18.67 -13.95 -1.41
CA PRO A 31 20.09 -13.82 -1.09
C PRO A 31 20.91 -14.89 -1.81
N ALA A 32 22.10 -14.52 -2.29
CA ALA A 32 22.98 -15.43 -3.02
C ALA A 32 23.36 -16.64 -2.14
N GLY A 33 23.19 -17.84 -2.69
CA GLY A 33 23.49 -19.09 -1.98
C GLY A 33 22.38 -19.60 -1.05
N THR A 34 21.26 -18.88 -0.93
CA THR A 34 20.12 -19.29 -0.12
C THR A 34 19.05 -19.96 -0.99
N ALA A 35 18.66 -21.18 -0.64
CA ALA A 35 17.51 -21.83 -1.25
C ALA A 35 16.23 -21.09 -0.83
N SER A 36 15.43 -20.66 -1.81
CA SER A 36 14.19 -19.93 -1.59
C SER A 36 13.10 -20.40 -2.53
N ARG A 37 11.84 -20.13 -2.15
CA ARG A 37 10.67 -20.42 -2.97
C ARG A 37 9.81 -19.17 -3.08
N LEU A 38 9.35 -18.90 -4.30
CA LEU A 38 8.41 -17.84 -4.61
C LEU A 38 6.99 -18.40 -4.77
N VAL A 39 6.02 -17.78 -4.11
CA VAL A 39 4.61 -18.20 -4.10
C VAL A 39 3.72 -17.01 -4.42
N LYS A 40 2.82 -17.19 -5.38
CA LYS A 40 1.77 -16.21 -5.68
C LYS A 40 0.56 -16.46 -4.77
N LEU A 41 0.14 -15.44 -4.05
CA LEU A 41 -0.99 -15.50 -3.12
C LEU A 41 -2.11 -14.58 -3.59
N SER A 42 -3.33 -15.11 -3.66
CA SER A 42 -4.55 -14.33 -3.85
C SER A 42 -5.25 -14.19 -2.49
N VAL A 43 -5.34 -12.98 -1.98
CA VAL A 43 -5.91 -12.67 -0.67
C VAL A 43 -7.16 -11.81 -0.87
N ARG A 44 -8.25 -12.13 -0.17
CA ARG A 44 -9.42 -11.24 -0.08
C ARG A 44 -9.31 -10.44 1.20
N VAL A 45 -9.32 -9.12 1.08
CA VAL A 45 -9.27 -8.20 2.22
C VAL A 45 -10.52 -7.33 2.24
N PRO A 46 -11.02 -6.90 3.41
CA PRO A 46 -12.13 -5.95 3.48
C PRO A 46 -11.82 -4.70 2.67
N THR A 47 -12.78 -4.23 1.88
CA THR A 47 -12.62 -3.00 1.11
C THR A 47 -12.41 -1.82 2.06
N PRO A 48 -11.34 -1.01 1.89
CA PRO A 48 -11.12 0.18 2.70
C PRO A 48 -12.36 1.09 2.68
N LYS A 49 -12.77 1.56 3.86
CA LYS A 49 -13.87 2.54 3.95
C LYS A 49 -13.30 3.93 3.74
N ALA A 50 -13.90 4.68 2.82
CA ALA A 50 -13.59 6.10 2.69
C ALA A 50 -13.90 6.80 4.02
N VAL A 51 -12.99 7.64 4.46
CA VAL A 51 -13.20 8.56 5.60
C VAL A 51 -13.28 9.97 5.05
N GLU A 52 -14.21 10.76 5.59
CA GLU A 52 -14.29 12.18 5.28
C GLU A 52 -13.18 12.92 6.05
N LEU A 53 -12.32 13.62 5.31
CA LEU A 53 -11.34 14.52 5.92
C LEU A 53 -12.04 15.82 6.29
N VAL A 54 -12.46 15.94 7.55
CA VAL A 54 -13.00 17.19 8.09
C VAL A 54 -11.84 18.02 8.63
N GLY A 55 -11.41 19.02 7.86
CA GLY A 55 -10.42 20.01 8.28
C GLY A 55 -11.09 21.36 8.57
N THR A 56 -10.80 21.96 9.72
CA THR A 56 -11.15 23.36 10.00
C THR A 56 -9.97 24.26 9.66
N VAL A 57 -10.20 25.32 8.88
CA VAL A 57 -9.20 26.37 8.68
C VAL A 57 -9.14 27.20 9.96
N SER A 58 -8.03 27.08 10.71
CA SER A 58 -7.86 27.76 12.00
C SER A 58 -7.36 29.20 11.86
N ASN A 59 -6.72 29.56 10.74
CA ASN A 59 -6.25 30.90 10.43
C ASN A 59 -6.26 31.12 8.91
N GLU A 60 -7.20 31.91 8.41
CA GLU A 60 -7.13 32.49 7.07
C GLU A 60 -6.40 33.84 7.18
N PRO A 61 -5.20 34.02 6.59
CA PRO A 61 -4.57 35.33 6.55
C PRO A 61 -5.48 36.26 5.76
N ALA A 62 -5.83 37.42 6.35
CA ALA A 62 -6.73 38.40 5.75
C ALA A 62 -6.32 38.67 4.29
N GLY A 63 -7.18 38.29 3.35
CA GLY A 63 -6.93 38.44 1.91
C GLY A 63 -6.56 39.88 1.59
N GLY A 64 -5.41 40.08 0.95
CA GLY A 64 -5.05 41.37 0.39
C GLY A 64 -6.08 41.81 -0.63
N ALA A 65 -6.60 43.02 -0.50
CA ALA A 65 -7.54 43.58 -1.47
C ALA A 65 -6.84 43.72 -2.84
N LEU A 66 -7.47 43.20 -3.90
CA LEU A 66 -7.09 43.52 -5.27
C LEU A 66 -7.38 45.01 -5.51
N VAL A 67 -6.35 45.82 -5.71
CA VAL A 67 -6.52 47.20 -6.16
C VAL A 67 -6.91 47.13 -7.64
N ALA A 68 -8.13 47.57 -7.97
CA ALA A 68 -8.57 47.70 -9.35
C ALA A 68 -7.67 48.74 -10.05
N GLY A 69 -6.90 48.30 -11.03
CA GLY A 69 -6.15 49.15 -11.96
C GLY A 69 -7.03 49.70 -13.06
#